data_AF-A0A2N2CHW3-F1
#
_entry.id   AF-A0A2N2CHW3-F1
#
_cell.length_a   1.000
_cell.length_b   1.000
_cell.length_c   1.000
_cell.angle_alpha   90.00
_cell.angle_beta   90.00
_cell.angle_gamma   90.00
#
_symmetry.space_group_name_H-M   'P 1'
#
loop_
_entity.id
_entity.type
_entity.pdbx_description
1 polymer ?
#
loop_
_entity_poly.entity_id
_entity_poly.type
_entity_poly.pdbx_seq_one_letter_code
_entity_poly.pdbx_strand_id
1 'polypeptide(L)'
;MALSLEIRSGFVYMVESKSKSKSGPISISKTLFFEFPESWIDNQGVREVDEFGEMLAQHLTKNNIREKDCIFCINNSSIIYRELMIPKIDDKKTPFIVRSEMMNALNLTPDYI
;
A
#
# COMPACT_ATOMS: atom_id res chain seq x y z
N MET A 1 -9.95 14.51 5.92
CA MET A 1 -8.68 14.10 6.56
C MET A 1 -8.22 12.85 5.85
N ALA A 2 -6.92 12.65 5.71
CA ALA A 2 -6.37 11.47 5.03
C ALA A 2 -5.44 10.76 6.01
N LEU A 3 -5.69 9.46 6.20
CA LEU A 3 -4.84 8.58 7.00
C LEU A 3 -3.88 7.86 6.05
N SER A 4 -2.59 8.01 6.31
CA SER A 4 -1.52 7.33 5.57
C SER A 4 -0.77 6.37 6.48
N LEU A 5 -0.54 5.15 6.01
CA LEU A 5 0.22 4.12 6.73
C LEU A 5 1.43 3.67 5.92
N GLU A 6 2.54 3.45 6.60
CA GLU A 6 3.70 2.75 6.07
C GLU A 6 4.00 1.56 6.97
N ILE A 7 4.11 0.37 6.37
CA ILE A 7 4.42 -0.87 7.09
C ILE A 7 5.80 -1.33 6.61
N ARG A 8 6.77 -1.35 7.52
CA ARG A 8 8.15 -1.78 7.24
C ARG A 8 8.87 -2.24 8.50
N SER A 9 9.69 -3.28 8.36
CA SER A 9 10.68 -3.72 9.36
C SER A 9 10.10 -3.94 10.77
N GLY A 10 8.91 -4.53 10.89
CA GLY A 10 8.24 -4.76 12.18
C GLY A 10 7.57 -3.52 12.79
N PHE A 11 7.42 -2.42 12.04
CA PHE A 11 6.72 -1.23 12.48
C PHE A 11 5.62 -0.80 11.52
N VAL A 12 4.54 -0.29 12.10
CA VAL A 12 3.53 0.51 11.40
C VAL A 12 3.76 1.97 11.76
N TYR A 13 3.97 2.81 10.75
CA TYR A 13 4.02 4.27 10.86
C TYR A 13 2.73 4.86 10.32
N MET A 14 2.16 5.83 11.02
CA MET A 14 0.87 6.42 10.68
C MET A 14 0.92 7.93 10.76
N VAL A 15 0.32 8.58 9.76
CA VAL A 15 0.15 10.03 9.72
C VAL A 15 -1.29 10.36 9.34
N GLU A 16 -1.96 11.12 10.20
CA GLU A 16 -3.24 11.74 9.87
C GLU A 16 -2.95 13.17 9.39
N SER A 17 -3.46 13.49 8.21
CA SER A 17 -3.27 14.78 7.57
C SER A 17 -4.60 15.47 7.28
N LYS A 18 -4.60 16.79 7.37
CA LYS A 18 -5.74 17.64 7.04
C LYS A 18 -5.31 18.70 6.03
N SER A 19 -6.16 18.90 5.03
CA SER A 19 -6.07 20.04 4.12
C SER A 19 -7.36 20.83 4.19
N LYS A 20 -7.25 22.16 4.13
CA LYS A 20 -8.40 23.08 4.15
C LYS A 20 -9.08 23.22 2.79
N SER A 21 -8.38 22.88 1.70
CA SER A 21 -8.89 22.92 0.32
C SER A 21 -8.12 21.94 -0.57
N LYS A 22 -8.65 21.62 -1.76
CA LYS A 22 -8.01 20.65 -2.68
C LYS A 22 -6.55 20.99 -3.03
N SER A 23 -6.21 22.27 -3.12
CA SER A 23 -4.87 22.79 -3.43
C SER A 23 -4.24 23.56 -2.27
N GLY A 24 -4.84 23.45 -1.08
CA GLY A 24 -4.40 24.16 0.12
C GLY A 24 -3.20 23.51 0.79
N PRO A 25 -2.58 24.22 1.75
CA PRO A 25 -1.50 23.66 2.54
C PRO A 25 -1.98 22.44 3.34
N ILE A 26 -1.17 21.38 3.32
CA ILE A 26 -1.38 20.18 4.12
C ILE A 26 -0.79 20.41 5.50
N SER A 27 -1.51 20.02 6.54
CA SER A 27 -1.02 20.02 7.91
C SER A 27 -1.20 18.64 8.53
N ILE A 28 -0.24 18.24 9.37
CA ILE A 28 -0.30 16.98 10.10
C ILE A 28 -1.14 17.21 11.36
N SER A 29 -2.15 16.38 11.57
CA SER A 29 -2.96 16.39 12.80
C SER A 29 -2.44 15.40 13.83
N LYS A 30 -2.00 14.22 13.40
CA LYS A 30 -1.47 13.18 14.28
C LYS A 30 -0.35 12.38 13.63
N THR A 31 0.57 11.91 14.45
CA THR A 31 1.57 10.91 14.09
C THR A 31 1.54 9.80 15.14
N LEU A 32 1.69 8.56 14.69
CA LEU A 32 1.73 7.38 15.54
C LEU A 32 2.70 6.37 14.91
N PHE A 33 3.37 5.59 15.74
CA PHE A 33 4.00 4.37 15.29
C PHE A 33 3.84 3.28 16.36
N PHE A 34 3.86 2.03 15.94
CA PHE A 34 3.85 0.88 16.84
C PHE A 34 4.53 -0.33 16.22
N GLU A 35 5.00 -1.22 17.08
CA GLU A 35 5.66 -2.47 16.72
C GLU A 35 4.64 -3.57 16.46
N PHE A 36 4.95 -4.45 15.52
CA PHE A 36 4.26 -5.71 15.29
C PHE A 36 5.31 -6.82 15.07
N PRO A 37 4.99 -8.10 15.33
CA PRO A 37 5.91 -9.19 15.03
C PRO A 37 6.21 -9.26 13.53
N GLU A 38 7.48 -9.12 13.14
CA GLU A 38 7.88 -9.09 11.72
C GLU A 38 7.46 -10.38 10.98
N SER A 39 7.37 -11.51 11.68
CA SER A 39 6.88 -12.78 11.14
C SER A 39 5.42 -12.78 10.69
N TRP A 40 4.64 -11.74 11.01
CA TRP A 40 3.27 -11.57 10.54
C TRP A 40 3.18 -11.07 9.10
N ILE A 41 4.30 -10.62 8.52
CA ILE A 41 4.37 -10.19 7.13
C ILE A 41 5.47 -10.95 6.42
N ASP A 42 5.16 -11.45 5.24
CA ASP A 42 6.13 -12.09 4.36
C ASP A 42 5.99 -11.58 2.92
N ASN A 43 6.69 -12.23 2.01
CA ASN A 43 6.70 -11.88 0.59
C ASN A 43 5.32 -12.03 -0.08
N GLN A 44 4.39 -12.80 0.49
CA GLN A 44 3.02 -12.93 0.00
C GLN A 44 2.07 -11.87 0.59
N GLY A 45 2.50 -11.14 1.63
CA GLY A 45 1.75 -10.06 2.24
C GLY A 45 1.57 -10.27 3.74
N VAL A 46 0.41 -9.86 4.27
CA VAL A 46 0.08 -10.06 5.69
C VAL A 46 -0.40 -11.50 5.89
N ARG A 47 0.34 -12.26 6.69
CA ARG A 47 0.07 -13.67 6.99
C ARG A 47 -0.95 -13.82 8.12
N GLU A 48 -0.73 -13.13 9.23
CA GLU A 48 -1.58 -13.17 10.42
C GLU A 48 -2.56 -11.97 10.37
N VAL A 49 -3.54 -12.05 9.46
CA VAL A 49 -4.43 -10.93 9.10
C VAL A 49 -5.32 -10.51 10.27
N ASP A 50 -5.86 -11.47 11.01
CA ASP A 50 -6.79 -11.20 12.11
C ASP A 50 -6.08 -10.54 13.28
N GLU A 51 -4.92 -11.06 13.68
CA GLU A 51 -4.08 -10.53 14.76
C GLU A 51 -3.53 -9.14 14.42
N PHE A 52 -3.04 -8.95 13.19
CA PHE A 52 -2.58 -7.64 12.72
C PHE A 52 -3.74 -6.64 12.67
N GLY A 53 -4.91 -7.07 12.19
CA GLY A 53 -6.12 -6.26 12.13
C GLY A 53 -6.61 -5.82 13.51
N GLU A 54 -6.62 -6.74 14.48
CA GLU A 54 -7.00 -6.44 15.86
C GLU A 54 -6.03 -5.44 16.50
N MET A 55 -4.72 -5.68 16.35
CA MET A 55 -3.68 -4.76 16.86
C MET A 55 -3.83 -3.36 16.26
N LEU A 56 -4.01 -3.26 14.93
CA LEU A 56 -4.22 -2.00 14.24
C LEU A 56 -5.49 -1.29 14.76
N ALA A 57 -6.60 -2.02 14.94
CA ALA A 57 -7.85 -1.48 15.47
C ALA A 57 -7.70 -0.94 16.90
N GLN A 58 -6.97 -1.67 17.76
CA GLN A 58 -6.65 -1.22 19.12
C GLN A 58 -5.86 0.10 19.10
N HIS A 59 -4.85 0.19 18.24
CA HIS A 59 -4.03 1.42 18.09
C HIS A 59 -4.84 2.60 17.52
N LEU A 60 -5.70 2.37 16.53
CA LEU A 60 -6.61 3.39 15.99
C LEU A 60 -7.55 3.94 17.07
N THR A 61 -8.18 3.04 17.83
CA THR A 61 -9.15 3.38 18.88
C THR A 61 -8.48 4.13 20.03
N LYS A 62 -7.34 3.62 20.51
CA LYS A 62 -6.55 4.23 21.60
C LYS A 62 -6.10 5.65 21.25
N ASN A 63 -5.82 5.93 19.98
CA ASN A 63 -5.37 7.25 19.52
C ASN A 63 -6.51 8.12 18.95
N ASN A 64 -7.76 7.68 19.09
CA ASN A 64 -8.96 8.39 18.61
C ASN A 64 -8.85 8.78 17.12
N ILE A 65 -8.29 7.89 16.29
CA ILE A 65 -8.27 8.02 14.83
C ILE A 65 -9.60 7.42 14.32
N ARG A 66 -10.34 8.17 13.50
CA ARG A 66 -11.74 7.82 13.13
C ARG A 66 -11.93 7.61 11.63
N GLU A 67 -10.87 7.85 10.87
CA GLU A 67 -10.78 7.68 9.43
C GLU A 67 -11.03 6.21 9.07
N LYS A 68 -11.98 5.99 8.16
CA LYS A 68 -12.36 4.65 7.69
C LYS A 68 -11.61 4.24 6.43
N ASP A 69 -11.13 5.22 5.68
CA ASP A 69 -10.34 5.04 4.47
C ASP A 69 -8.89 5.40 4.77
N CYS A 70 -7.97 4.59 4.26
CA CYS A 70 -6.55 4.86 4.38
C CYS A 70 -5.81 4.60 3.07
N ILE A 71 -4.67 5.28 2.92
CA ILE A 71 -3.67 4.96 1.92
C ILE A 71 -2.55 4.25 2.67
N PHE A 72 -2.18 3.05 2.25
CA PHE A 72 -1.08 2.34 2.87
C PHE A 72 -0.05 1.89 1.86
N CYS A 73 1.19 1.76 2.33
CA CYS A 73 2.29 1.15 1.60
C CYS A 73 2.91 0.06 2.47
N ILE A 74 3.19 -1.09 1.86
CA ILE A 74 3.96 -2.18 2.46
C ILE A 74 5.20 -2.34 1.61
N ASN A 75 6.37 -2.27 2.22
CA ASN A 75 7.58 -2.67 1.51
C ASN A 75 7.57 -4.19 1.34
N ASN A 76 7.38 -4.66 0.11
CA ASN A 76 7.36 -6.08 -0.21
C ASN A 76 8.29 -6.35 -1.39
N SER A 77 9.27 -7.24 -1.16
CA SER A 77 10.28 -7.61 -2.15
C SER A 77 9.70 -8.34 -3.37
N SER A 78 8.46 -8.84 -3.27
CA SER A 78 7.72 -9.43 -4.39
C SER A 78 7.20 -8.42 -5.41
N ILE A 79 7.25 -7.11 -5.11
CA ILE A 79 6.81 -6.07 -6.05
C ILE A 79 7.97 -5.72 -6.98
N ILE A 80 7.77 -5.94 -8.28
CA ILE A 80 8.76 -5.61 -9.31
C ILE A 80 8.37 -4.31 -10.00
N TYR A 81 9.25 -3.32 -9.94
CA TYR A 81 9.11 -2.07 -10.69
C TYR A 81 9.92 -2.16 -11.99
N ARG A 82 9.27 -1.99 -13.14
CA ARG A 82 9.92 -2.04 -14.45
C ARG A 82 9.24 -1.11 -15.44
N GLU A 83 10.04 -0.46 -16.27
CA GLU A 83 9.56 0.30 -17.42
C GLU A 83 9.31 -0.63 -18.61
N LEU A 84 8.19 -0.42 -19.31
CA LEU A 84 7.82 -1.17 -20.50
C LEU A 84 7.74 -0.23 -21.70
N MET A 85 8.36 -0.64 -22.80
CA MET A 85 8.24 0.04 -24.09
C MET A 85 7.05 -0.55 -24.84
N ILE A 86 5.97 0.22 -24.98
CA ILE A 86 4.77 -0.20 -25.70
C ILE A 86 4.56 0.64 -26.97
N PRO A 87 3.99 0.07 -28.03
CA PRO A 87 3.59 0.85 -29.20
C PRO A 87 2.49 1.85 -28.83
N LYS A 88 2.46 2.98 -29.53
CA LYS A 88 1.36 3.95 -29.38
C LYS A 88 0.06 3.34 -29.90
N ILE A 89 -0.92 3.16 -29.02
CA ILE A 89 -2.21 2.52 -29.31
C ILE A 89 -3.35 3.29 -28.62
N ASP A 90 -4.59 2.86 -28.88
CA ASP A 90 -5.78 3.36 -28.16
C ASP A 90 -5.67 3.02 -26.67
N ASP A 91 -5.96 4.00 -25.80
CA ASP A 91 -5.85 3.88 -24.35
C ASP A 91 -6.66 2.71 -23.77
N LYS A 92 -7.77 2.33 -24.40
CA LYS A 92 -8.60 1.19 -23.98
C LYS A 92 -7.88 -0.15 -24.18
N LYS A 93 -6.90 -0.20 -25.09
CA LYS A 93 -6.08 -1.40 -25.37
C LYS A 93 -4.78 -1.43 -24.57
N THR A 94 -4.37 -0.31 -23.97
CA THR A 94 -3.12 -0.20 -23.20
C THR A 94 -3.00 -1.25 -22.09
N PRO A 95 -4.02 -1.52 -21.26
CA PRO A 95 -3.91 -2.54 -20.21
C PRO A 95 -3.60 -3.95 -20.76
N PHE A 96 -4.15 -4.29 -21.92
CA PHE A 96 -3.92 -5.58 -22.56
C PHE A 96 -2.47 -5.71 -23.06
N ILE A 97 -1.95 -4.68 -23.73
CA ILE A 97 -0.55 -4.66 -24.20
C ILE A 97 0.42 -4.67 -23.02
N VAL A 98 0.16 -3.89 -21.96
CA VAL A 98 0.97 -3.90 -20.74
C VAL A 98 1.02 -5.29 -20.12
N ARG A 99 -0.12 -6.00 -20.02
CA ARG A 99 -0.16 -7.39 -19.52
C ARG A 99 0.68 -8.33 -20.39
N SER A 100 0.57 -8.21 -21.71
CA SER A 100 1.35 -9.02 -22.67
C SER A 100 2.85 -8.78 -22.53
N GLU A 101 3.28 -7.53 -22.49
CA GLU A 101 4.69 -7.18 -22.33
C GLU A 101 5.25 -7.56 -20.96
N MET A 102 4.44 -7.45 -19.90
CA MET A 102 4.82 -7.90 -18.56
C MET A 102 5.09 -9.41 -18.52
N MET A 103 4.23 -10.23 -19.14
CA MET A 103 4.44 -11.69 -19.25
C MET A 103 5.75 -12.01 -19.95
N ASN A 104 6.01 -11.35 -21.09
CA ASN A 104 7.22 -11.56 -21.88
C ASN A 104 8.48 -11.11 -21.11
N ALA A 105 8.44 -9.94 -20.48
CA ALA A 105 9.60 -9.35 -19.81
C ALA A 105 10.02 -10.11 -18.53
N LEU A 106 9.06 -10.78 -17.88
CA LEU A 106 9.26 -11.53 -16.64
C LEU A 106 9.22 -13.05 -16.84
N ASN A 107 9.07 -13.53 -18.09
CA ASN A 107 8.88 -14.95 -18.42
C ASN A 107 7.78 -15.63 -17.58
N LEU A 108 6.67 -14.91 -17.35
CA LEU A 108 5.55 -15.40 -16.54
C LEU A 108 4.58 -16.22 -17.39
N THR A 109 4.03 -17.28 -16.80
CA THR A 109 2.90 -18.00 -17.38
C THR A 109 1.58 -17.30 -17.04
N PRO A 110 0.49 -17.59 -17.77
CA PRO A 110 -0.83 -17.04 -17.46
C PRO A 110 -1.31 -17.32 -16.01
N ASP A 111 -0.81 -18.38 -15.39
CA ASP A 111 -1.18 -18.79 -14.03
C ASP A 111 -0.67 -17.83 -12.94
N TYR A 112 0.25 -16.93 -13.28
CA TYR A 112 0.81 -15.91 -12.38
C TYR A 112 0.01 -14.59 -12.36
N ILE A 113 -1.10 -14.47 -13.12
CA ILE A 113 -1.83 -13.20 -13.32
C ILE A 113 -3.34 -13.33 -13.12
#